data_AF-A0A2L2X6D3-F1
#
_entry.id   AF-A0A2L2X6D3-F1
#
_cell.length_a   1.000
_cell.length_b   1.000
_cell.length_c   1.000
_cell.angle_alpha   90.00
_cell.angle_beta   90.00
_cell.angle_gamma   90.00
#
_symmetry.space_group_name_H-M   'P 1'
#
loop_
_entity.id
_entity.type
_entity.pdbx_description
1 polymer ?
#
loop_
_entity_poly.entity_id
_entity_poly.type
_entity_poly.pdbx_seq_one_letter_code
_entity_poly.pdbx_strand_id
1 'polypeptide(L)'
;HAGDGNIHPNFALDLANDLERENFEKLKDELFETAIKLGGTLSGEHGIGCEKKKYLNAALDGTAIDYMEKIKKLFDKNNIFNPYKMF
;
A
#
# COMPACT_ATOMS: atom_id res chain seq x y z
N HIS A 1 -15.57 9.67 -3.42
CA HIS A 1 -16.10 10.36 -2.24
C HIS A 1 -15.41 11.71 -2.09
N ALA A 2 -16.02 12.78 -2.60
CA ALA A 2 -15.36 14.09 -2.60
C ALA A 2 -15.31 14.74 -1.20
N GLY A 3 -16.32 14.46 -0.36
CA GLY A 3 -16.46 15.09 0.95
C GLY A 3 -15.43 14.66 2.00
N ASP A 4 -14.86 13.46 1.87
CA ASP A 4 -13.82 12.91 2.76
C ASP A 4 -12.46 12.75 2.06
N GLY A 5 -12.37 13.15 0.78
CA GLY A 5 -11.14 13.04 -0.02
C GLY A 5 -10.83 11.63 -0.52
N ASN A 6 -11.70 10.64 -0.34
CA ASN A 6 -11.46 9.27 -0.83
C ASN A 6 -11.86 9.13 -2.31
N ILE A 7 -10.88 8.99 -3.19
CA ILE A 7 -11.07 8.74 -4.63
C ILE A 7 -10.78 7.27 -4.92
N HIS A 8 -11.51 6.69 -5.88
CA HIS A 8 -11.28 5.33 -6.39
C HIS A 8 -10.69 5.44 -7.81
N PRO A 9 -9.35 5.49 -7.95
CA PRO A 9 -8.71 5.44 -9.26
C PRO A 9 -8.99 4.07 -9.89
N ASN A 10 -9.50 4.08 -11.10
CA ASN A 10 -9.74 2.87 -11.89
C ASN A 10 -9.00 3.00 -13.22
N PHE A 11 -8.43 1.89 -13.67
CA PHE A 11 -7.70 1.82 -14.93
C PHE A 11 -8.45 0.87 -15.86
N ALA A 12 -8.84 1.38 -17.04
CA ALA A 12 -9.40 0.55 -18.10
C ALA A 12 -8.23 -0.09 -18.84
N LEU A 13 -7.90 -1.33 -18.49
CA LEU A 13 -6.75 -2.07 -19.02
C LEU A 13 -7.21 -3.40 -19.60
N ASP A 14 -6.59 -3.82 -20.70
CA ASP A 14 -6.63 -5.19 -21.18
C ASP A 14 -5.49 -5.99 -20.56
N LEU A 15 -5.79 -6.77 -19.53
CA LEU A 15 -4.79 -7.61 -18.87
C LEU A 15 -4.33 -8.80 -19.72
N ALA A 16 -4.96 -9.09 -20.86
CA ALA A 16 -4.44 -10.05 -21.83
C ALA A 16 -3.33 -9.46 -22.71
N ASN A 17 -3.18 -8.14 -22.72
CA ASN A 17 -2.07 -7.45 -23.36
C ASN A 17 -0.89 -7.35 -22.38
N ASP A 18 0.22 -8.01 -22.71
CA ASP A 18 1.41 -8.05 -21.86
C ASP A 18 2.02 -6.66 -21.61
N LEU A 19 1.96 -5.76 -22.60
CA LEU A 19 2.48 -4.40 -22.46
C LEU A 19 1.63 -3.57 -21.49
N GLU A 20 0.30 -3.68 -21.58
CA GLU A 20 -0.59 -2.99 -20.64
C GLU A 20 -0.43 -3.52 -19.22
N ARG A 21 -0.23 -4.84 -19.06
CA ARG A 21 0.07 -5.45 -17.77
C ARG A 21 1.39 -4.94 -17.17
N GLU A 22 2.46 -4.85 -17.97
CA GLU A 22 3.74 -4.32 -17.48
C GLU A 22 3.62 -2.83 -17.09
N ASN A 23 2.94 -2.04 -17.93
CA ASN A 23 2.74 -0.62 -17.67
C ASN A 23 1.87 -0.37 -16.43
N PHE A 24 0.92 -1.26 -16.14
CA PHE A 24 0.08 -1.15 -14.95
C PHE A 24 0.88 -1.15 -13.65
N GLU A 25 1.94 -1.95 -13.55
CA GLU A 25 2.77 -1.98 -12.34
C GLU A 25 3.51 -0.64 -12.12
N LYS A 26 4.05 -0.03 -13.18
CA LYS A 26 4.70 1.28 -13.12
C LYS A 26 3.69 2.37 -12.75
N LEU A 27 2.51 2.33 -13.37
CA LEU A 27 1.45 3.28 -13.12
C LEU A 27 0.88 3.16 -11.69
N LYS A 28 0.87 1.96 -11.09
CA LYS A 28 0.56 1.79 -9.67
C LYS A 28 1.61 2.47 -8.78
N ASP A 29 2.89 2.30 -9.07
CA ASP A 29 3.97 2.96 -8.32
C ASP A 29 3.79 4.49 -8.36
N GLU A 30 3.58 5.05 -9.56
CA GLU A 30 3.33 6.47 -9.76
C GLU A 30 2.08 6.97 -9.01
N LEU A 31 1.00 6.18 -9.00
CA LEU A 31 -0.22 6.53 -8.27
C LEU A 31 0.05 6.67 -6.76
N PHE A 32 0.68 5.68 -6.14
CA PHE A 32 0.92 5.71 -4.69
C PHE A 32 1.95 6.77 -4.31
N GLU A 33 3.01 6.95 -5.10
CA GLU A 33 3.96 8.03 -4.88
C GLU A 33 3.30 9.41 -5.00
N THR A 34 2.42 9.59 -5.98
CA THR A 34 1.71 10.86 -6.18
C THR A 34 0.78 11.14 -5.00
N ALA A 35 0.02 10.13 -4.55
CA ALA A 35 -0.83 10.26 -3.38
C ALA A 35 -0.02 10.69 -2.13
N ILE A 36 1.14 10.08 -1.89
CA ILE A 36 2.03 10.45 -0.77
C ILE A 36 2.58 11.87 -0.95
N LYS A 37 3.08 12.23 -2.14
CA LYS A 37 3.64 13.57 -2.44
C LYS A 37 2.60 14.69 -2.23
N LEU A 38 1.32 14.38 -2.45
CA LEU A 38 0.21 15.31 -2.22
C LEU A 38 -0.28 15.35 -0.76
N GLY A 39 0.38 14.65 0.16
CA GLY A 39 0.00 14.59 1.57
C GLY A 39 -1.18 13.65 1.86
N GLY A 40 -1.50 12.76 0.92
CA GLY A 40 -2.54 11.74 1.08
C GLY A 40 -2.06 10.49 1.82
N THR A 41 -2.84 9.40 1.70
CA THR A 41 -2.58 8.11 2.34
C THR A 41 -2.54 6.97 1.32
N LEU A 42 -1.83 5.87 1.64
CA LEU A 42 -1.81 4.64 0.84
C LEU A 42 -3.19 3.97 0.75
N SER A 43 -4.07 4.22 1.72
CA SER A 43 -5.37 3.59 1.74
C SER A 43 -6.43 4.45 2.42
N GLY A 44 -7.50 4.75 1.68
CA GLY A 44 -8.74 5.26 2.26
C GLY A 44 -9.55 4.17 2.98
N GLU A 45 -9.66 2.97 2.37
CA GLU A 45 -10.61 1.94 2.85
C GLU A 45 -10.02 0.51 2.95
N HIS A 46 -9.21 0.07 1.97
CA HIS A 46 -8.90 -1.36 1.79
C HIS A 46 -7.65 -1.88 2.54
N GLY A 47 -7.01 -1.04 3.34
CA GLY A 47 -5.76 -1.34 4.05
C GLY A 47 -4.53 -1.46 3.15
N ILE A 48 -3.45 -2.03 3.73
CA ILE A 48 -2.12 -2.16 3.11
C ILE A 48 -1.93 -3.53 2.45
N GLY A 49 -2.21 -4.61 3.18
CA GLY A 49 -2.05 -5.99 2.71
C GLY A 49 -0.60 -6.32 2.29
N CYS A 50 -0.47 -7.19 1.29
CA CYS A 50 0.82 -7.45 0.62
C CYS A 50 1.12 -6.35 -0.42
N GLU A 51 0.08 -5.90 -1.11
CA GLU A 51 0.17 -5.03 -2.29
C GLU A 51 0.88 -3.71 -2.00
N LYS A 52 0.47 -3.03 -0.92
CA LYS A 52 0.99 -1.69 -0.60
C LYS A 52 2.15 -1.73 0.38
N LYS A 53 2.61 -2.93 0.79
CA LYS A 53 3.70 -3.13 1.76
C LYS A 53 4.97 -2.37 1.33
N LYS A 54 5.29 -2.41 0.03
CA LYS A 54 6.51 -1.79 -0.51
C LYS A 54 6.57 -0.26 -0.35
N TYR A 55 5.44 0.40 -0.12
CA TYR A 55 5.37 1.87 0.02
C TYR A 55 5.29 2.35 1.48
N LEU A 56 5.24 1.44 2.47
CA LEU A 56 5.03 1.80 3.88
C LEU A 56 6.06 2.83 4.38
N ASN A 57 7.34 2.61 4.07
CA ASN A 57 8.43 3.50 4.50
C ASN A 57 8.35 4.90 3.87
N ALA A 58 7.70 5.04 2.72
CA ALA A 58 7.49 6.33 2.08
C ALA A 58 6.28 7.07 2.67
N ALA A 59 5.28 6.34 3.15
CA ALA A 59 4.00 6.89 3.59
C ALA A 59 3.93 7.15 5.11
N LEU A 60 4.70 6.43 5.91
CA LEU A 60 4.59 6.44 7.37
C LEU A 60 5.92 6.79 8.03
N ASP A 61 5.84 7.42 9.20
CA ASP A 61 7.00 7.68 10.03
C ASP A 61 7.67 6.36 10.47
N GLY A 62 9.00 6.31 10.38
CA GLY A 62 9.78 5.13 10.75
C GLY A 62 9.59 4.72 12.21
N THR A 63 9.34 5.66 13.11
CA THR A 63 9.02 5.36 14.52
C THR A 63 7.70 4.60 14.64
N ALA A 64 6.68 5.01 13.87
CA ALA A 64 5.39 4.33 13.88
C ALA A 64 5.51 2.90 13.32
N ILE A 65 6.30 2.71 12.26
CA ILE A 65 6.59 1.39 11.68
C ILE A 65 7.29 0.49 12.71
N ASP A 66 8.31 0.99 13.40
CA ASP A 66 9.03 0.25 14.45
C ASP A 66 8.09 -0.20 15.58
N TYR A 67 7.19 0.67 16.04
CA TYR A 67 6.18 0.29 17.04
C TYR A 67 5.23 -0.78 16.53
N MET A 68 4.76 -0.68 15.28
CA MET A 68 3.89 -1.70 14.69
C MET A 68 4.58 -3.07 14.59
N GLU A 69 5.86 -3.12 14.20
CA GLU A 69 6.63 -4.35 14.18
C GLU A 69 6.85 -4.93 15.58
N LYS A 70 7.12 -4.08 16.58
CA LYS A 70 7.27 -4.51 17.98
C LYS A 70 5.98 -5.12 18.52
N ILE A 71 4.83 -4.50 18.23
CA ILE A 71 3.52 -5.04 18.58
C ILE A 71 3.30 -6.39 17.88
N LYS A 72 3.60 -6.49 16.59
CA LYS A 72 3.50 -7.75 15.85
C LYS A 72 4.35 -8.85 16.48
N LYS A 73 5.62 -8.57 16.81
CA LYS A 73 6.54 -9.53 17.45
C LYS A 73 6.10 -9.92 18.86
N LEU A 74 5.45 -9.02 19.60
CA LEU A 74 4.91 -9.30 20.92
C LEU A 74 3.80 -10.37 20.88
N PHE A 75 2.90 -10.28 19.91
CA PHE A 75 1.76 -11.19 19.77
C PHE A 75 2.01 -12.40 18.87
N ASP A 76 3.02 -12.32 17.99
CA ASP A 76 3.34 -13.35 17.01
C ASP A 76 4.85 -13.60 16.93
N LYS A 77 5.41 -14.09 18.04
CA LYS A 77 6.85 -14.34 18.19
C LYS A 77 7.42 -15.30 17.12
N ASN A 78 6.60 -16.22 16.62
CA ASN A 78 7.00 -17.22 15.63
C ASN A 78 6.68 -16.78 14.19
N ASN A 79 6.11 -15.59 14.00
CA ASN A 79 5.69 -15.05 12.71
C ASN A 79 4.76 -15.99 11.90
N ILE A 80 3.74 -16.55 12.55
CA ILE A 80 2.78 -17.49 11.91
C ILE A 80 1.43 -16.84 11.59
N PHE A 81 1.14 -15.66 12.14
CA PHE A 81 -0.10 -14.93 11.88
C PHE A 81 0.06 -14.11 10.60
N ASN A 82 -0.13 -14.75 9.46
CA ASN A 82 -0.22 -14.09 8.16
C ASN A 82 1.03 -13.23 7.81
N PRO A 83 2.22 -13.86 7.71
CA PRO A 83 3.55 -13.23 7.76
C PRO A 83 3.97 -12.39 6.54
N TYR A 84 3.08 -12.19 5.57
CA TYR A 84 3.40 -11.46 4.33
C TYR A 84 2.63 -10.15 4.19
N LYS A 85 1.62 -9.91 5.04
CA LYS A 85 0.84 -8.68 5.01
C LYS A 85 1.44 -7.68 5.98
N MET A 86 1.85 -6.52 5.45
CA MET A 86 2.60 -5.47 6.16
C MET A 86 4.01 -5.84 6.64
N PHE A 87 4.17 -6.79 7.56
CA PHE A 87 5.46 -7.17 8.16
C PHE A 87 5.79 -8.62 7.87
#